data_AF-K2MRJ0-F1
#
_entry.id   AF-K2MRJ0-F1
#
_cell.length_a   1.000
_cell.length_b   1.000
_cell.length_c   1.000
_cell.angle_alpha   90.00
_cell.angle_beta   90.00
_cell.angle_gamma   90.00
#
_symmetry.space_group_name_H-M   'P 1'
#
loop_
_entity.id
_entity.type
_entity.pdbx_description
1 polymer ?
#
loop_
_entity_poly.entity_id
_entity_poly.type
_entity_poly.pdbx_seq_one_letter_code
_entity_poly.pdbx_strand_id
1 'polypeptide(L)'
;MSGESVFNLIEPEVEVPSPRPRHNSKYSGNRAVPPTASTFGIHGTSAVVANMGGEVTEPSIHPAKKPTGIFGRVTGPMVKPSEFLKKNEGPLTASRGAPTVNKTKFLKSAKDAAKLKDDIPSRHDKPIMGLKTEKNYVVANAVESALAIPSKCIPPPENRAVDRADFGKVPAYLEEVKEEIKERHALVERIKAAQREAEERWSELSAEELEGLRQGLQRRWDALNSEYQSRGFSKLQTPLQKAHHEALGKELNAVEFAMHKLSRSHVFVYDDQR
;
A
#
# COMPACT_ATOMS: atom_id res chain seq x y z
N MET A 1 -44.74 -21.78 20.66
CA MET A 1 -44.47 -22.92 19.76
C MET A 1 -42.99 -22.88 19.44
N SER A 2 -42.21 -23.71 20.11
CA SER A 2 -40.76 -23.83 19.92
C SER A 2 -40.50 -24.40 18.52
N GLY A 3 -39.78 -23.63 17.69
CA GLY A 3 -39.51 -23.96 16.27
C GLY A 3 -38.42 -25.02 16.09
N GLU A 4 -38.45 -26.09 16.88
CA GLU A 4 -37.49 -27.19 16.79
C GLU A 4 -38.03 -28.24 15.84
N SER A 5 -37.34 -28.41 14.69
CA SER A 5 -37.68 -29.39 13.67
C SER A 5 -36.68 -30.55 13.74
N VAL A 6 -37.19 -31.79 13.78
CA VAL A 6 -36.38 -33.02 13.78
C VAL A 6 -35.42 -33.07 12.58
N PHE A 7 -35.77 -32.40 11.48
CA PHE A 7 -34.93 -32.32 10.28
C PHE A 7 -33.68 -31.44 10.46
N ASN A 8 -33.58 -30.64 11.52
CA ASN A 8 -32.39 -29.84 11.86
C ASN A 8 -31.39 -30.59 12.76
N LEU A 9 -31.67 -31.84 13.12
CA LEU A 9 -30.82 -32.62 14.04
C LEU A 9 -29.53 -33.15 13.36
N ILE A 10 -29.54 -33.26 12.03
CA ILE A 10 -28.39 -33.70 11.24
C ILE A 10 -27.96 -32.52 10.40
N GLU A 11 -26.81 -31.93 10.75
CA GLU A 11 -26.22 -30.87 9.93
C GLU A 11 -25.93 -31.43 8.53
N PRO A 12 -26.40 -30.78 7.45
CA PRO A 12 -26.12 -31.24 6.10
C PRO A 12 -24.62 -31.18 5.86
N GLU A 13 -24.07 -32.24 5.25
CA GLU A 13 -22.64 -32.33 4.97
C GLU A 13 -22.23 -31.20 4.01
N VAL A 14 -21.55 -30.18 4.55
CA VAL A 14 -21.05 -29.05 3.77
C VAL A 14 -19.77 -29.50 3.08
N GLU A 15 -19.86 -29.76 1.77
CA GLU A 15 -18.69 -30.06 0.95
C GLU A 15 -17.70 -28.89 1.00
N VAL A 16 -16.55 -29.08 1.66
CA VAL A 16 -15.48 -28.07 1.70
C VAL A 16 -14.80 -28.07 0.33
N PRO A 17 -14.87 -26.97 -0.46
CA PRO A 17 -14.24 -26.93 -1.76
C PRO A 17 -12.71 -27.04 -1.60
N SER A 18 -12.09 -27.89 -2.40
CA SER A 18 -10.63 -28.08 -2.36
C SER A 18 -9.89 -26.79 -2.77
N PRO A 19 -8.72 -26.50 -2.16
CA PRO A 19 -7.93 -25.33 -2.52
C PRO A 19 -7.53 -25.39 -4.00
N ARG A 20 -7.70 -24.27 -4.71
CA ARG A 20 -7.24 -24.16 -6.10
C ARG A 20 -5.72 -24.29 -6.18
N PRO A 21 -5.18 -24.95 -7.22
CA PRO A 21 -3.73 -25.02 -7.41
C PRO A 21 -3.13 -23.62 -7.54
N ARG A 22 -1.90 -23.45 -7.03
CA ARG A 22 -1.17 -22.17 -7.12
C ARG A 22 -0.91 -21.81 -8.58
N HIS A 23 -1.11 -20.55 -8.94
CA HIS A 23 -0.82 -20.03 -10.27
C HIS A 23 0.68 -20.12 -10.57
N ASN A 24 1.04 -20.82 -11.66
CA ASN A 24 2.40 -20.85 -12.20
C ASN A 24 2.52 -19.74 -13.26
N SER A 25 3.43 -18.79 -13.05
CA SER A 25 3.67 -17.72 -14.02
C SER A 25 4.15 -18.28 -15.35
N LYS A 26 3.72 -17.64 -16.45
CA LYS A 26 4.25 -17.90 -17.80
C LYS A 26 5.76 -17.62 -17.90
N TYR A 27 6.28 -16.82 -16.99
CA TYR A 27 7.70 -16.50 -16.87
C TYR A 27 8.41 -17.54 -16.00
N SER A 28 9.47 -18.15 -16.53
CA SER A 28 10.19 -19.24 -15.88
C SER A 28 11.08 -18.73 -14.75
N GLY A 29 10.73 -18.99 -13.49
CA GLY A 29 11.56 -18.62 -12.33
C GLY A 29 12.90 -19.36 -12.24
N ASN A 30 13.03 -20.52 -12.90
CA ASN A 30 14.24 -21.37 -12.83
C ASN A 30 15.29 -21.10 -13.92
N ARG A 31 14.98 -20.26 -14.93
CA ARG A 31 15.96 -19.88 -15.95
C ARG A 31 16.59 -18.55 -15.54
N ALA A 32 17.84 -18.58 -15.11
CA ALA A 32 18.61 -17.36 -14.89
C ALA A 32 18.60 -16.53 -16.20
N VAL A 33 18.03 -15.33 -16.13
CA VAL A 33 17.98 -14.40 -17.27
C VAL A 33 19.43 -14.17 -17.74
N PRO A 34 19.71 -14.26 -19.05
CA PRO A 34 21.06 -13.98 -19.54
C PRO A 34 21.44 -12.54 -19.18
N PRO A 35 22.70 -12.28 -18.78
CA PRO A 35 23.11 -10.97 -18.27
C PRO A 35 22.83 -9.88 -19.30
N THR A 36 22.01 -8.90 -18.95
CA THR A 36 21.60 -7.81 -19.82
C THR A 36 22.75 -6.81 -20.00
N ALA A 37 23.09 -6.47 -21.25
CA ALA A 37 24.05 -5.42 -21.60
C ALA A 37 25.49 -5.56 -21.08
N SER A 38 25.89 -6.71 -20.55
CA SER A 38 27.23 -6.91 -19.99
C SER A 38 28.20 -7.47 -21.03
N THR A 39 29.31 -6.76 -21.26
CA THR A 39 30.49 -7.29 -21.96
C THR A 39 31.46 -8.01 -21.01
N PHE A 40 31.24 -7.90 -19.69
CA PHE A 40 32.08 -8.54 -18.69
C PHE A 40 31.79 -10.05 -18.64
N GLY A 41 32.82 -10.87 -18.87
CA GLY A 41 32.76 -12.34 -18.83
C GLY A 41 32.80 -13.06 -20.18
N ILE A 42 32.91 -12.33 -21.30
CA ILE A 42 32.84 -12.90 -22.66
C ILE A 42 34.21 -12.93 -23.37
N HIS A 43 35.32 -12.94 -22.61
CA HIS A 43 36.64 -13.09 -23.23
C HIS A 43 36.72 -14.42 -24.01
N GLY A 44 36.99 -14.33 -25.32
CA GLY A 44 37.13 -15.47 -26.22
C GLY A 44 35.83 -16.10 -26.74
N THR A 45 34.72 -15.37 -26.82
CA THR A 45 33.50 -15.79 -27.53
C THR A 45 32.93 -14.66 -28.36
N SER A 46 32.45 -14.93 -29.58
CA SER A 46 31.87 -13.94 -30.50
C SER A 46 30.44 -13.51 -30.17
N ALA A 47 29.91 -13.88 -28.99
CA ALA A 47 28.52 -13.62 -28.62
C ALA A 47 28.40 -12.26 -27.89
N VAL A 48 27.81 -11.27 -28.53
CA VAL A 48 27.39 -10.03 -27.86
C VAL A 48 26.02 -10.29 -27.22
N VAL A 49 25.92 -10.23 -25.88
CA VAL A 49 24.63 -10.38 -25.19
C VAL A 49 23.86 -9.06 -25.29
N ALA A 50 23.11 -8.90 -26.39
CA ALA A 50 22.30 -7.71 -26.67
C ALA A 50 20.89 -7.80 -26.06
N ASN A 51 20.72 -8.36 -24.86
CA ASN A 51 19.41 -8.42 -24.22
C ASN A 51 19.14 -7.16 -23.38
N MET A 52 19.02 -6.00 -24.04
CA MET A 52 18.74 -4.73 -23.35
C MET A 52 17.33 -4.70 -22.71
N GLY A 53 16.40 -5.53 -23.20
CA GLY A 53 15.00 -5.58 -22.75
C GLY A 53 14.72 -6.55 -21.61
N GLY A 54 15.72 -7.29 -21.12
CA GLY A 54 15.53 -8.28 -20.05
C GLY A 54 14.65 -9.47 -20.45
N GLU A 55 14.46 -9.72 -21.74
CA GLU A 55 13.61 -10.81 -22.24
C GLU A 55 14.24 -12.16 -21.95
N VAL A 56 13.43 -13.16 -21.61
CA VAL A 56 13.90 -14.55 -21.46
C VAL A 56 14.04 -15.16 -22.85
N THR A 57 15.11 -14.80 -23.55
CA THR A 57 15.44 -15.40 -24.85
C THR A 57 16.16 -16.73 -24.65
N GLU A 58 15.91 -17.69 -25.53
CA GLU A 58 16.73 -18.90 -25.62
C GLU A 58 18.18 -18.45 -25.90
N PRO A 59 19.19 -18.98 -25.18
CA PRO A 59 20.57 -18.59 -25.41
C PRO A 59 20.89 -18.78 -26.89
N SER A 60 21.63 -17.83 -27.47
CA SER A 60 22.10 -17.93 -28.85
C SER A 60 22.93 -19.21 -29.04
N ILE A 61 23.45 -19.42 -30.25
CA ILE A 61 24.22 -20.61 -30.69
C ILE A 61 25.34 -21.04 -29.69
N HIS A 62 25.72 -20.17 -28.75
CA HIS A 62 26.67 -20.45 -27.67
C HIS A 62 25.97 -20.60 -26.29
N PRO A 63 26.33 -21.62 -25.49
CA PRO A 63 25.81 -21.78 -24.14
C PRO A 63 26.24 -20.61 -23.24
N ALA A 64 25.31 -20.10 -22.42
CA ALA A 64 25.52 -18.93 -21.57
C ALA A 64 26.60 -19.11 -20.48
N LYS A 65 26.92 -20.36 -20.10
CA LYS A 65 27.99 -20.70 -19.16
C LYS A 65 28.98 -21.65 -19.83
N LYS A 66 30.26 -21.26 -19.90
CA LYS A 66 31.34 -22.17 -20.32
C LYS A 66 31.71 -23.08 -19.14
N PRO A 67 31.64 -24.41 -19.26
CA PRO A 67 31.90 -25.30 -18.12
C PRO A 67 33.36 -25.27 -17.63
N THR A 68 34.32 -24.88 -18.47
CA THR A 68 35.77 -24.93 -18.15
C THR A 68 36.50 -23.62 -18.46
N GLY A 69 35.83 -22.47 -18.32
CA GLY A 69 36.36 -21.17 -18.74
C GLY A 69 37.27 -20.45 -17.72
N ILE A 70 37.16 -20.79 -16.43
CA ILE A 70 37.85 -20.07 -15.34
C ILE A 70 39.09 -20.85 -14.88
N PHE A 71 38.90 -22.13 -14.56
CA PHE A 71 39.98 -23.06 -14.29
C PHE A 71 40.01 -24.06 -15.44
N GLY A 72 41.21 -24.29 -15.99
CA GLY A 72 41.41 -25.29 -17.04
C GLY A 72 40.97 -26.69 -16.61
N ARG A 73 41.01 -27.65 -17.54
CA ARG A 73 40.69 -29.04 -17.19
C ARG A 73 41.72 -29.56 -16.18
N VAL A 74 41.26 -30.38 -15.23
CA VAL A 74 42.15 -31.06 -14.28
C VAL A 74 43.10 -31.98 -15.06
N THR A 75 44.40 -31.75 -14.96
CA THR A 75 45.42 -32.55 -15.66
C THR A 75 45.59 -33.88 -14.96
N GLY A 76 45.25 -34.99 -15.63
CA GLY A 76 45.41 -36.32 -15.06
C GLY A 76 44.95 -37.44 -16.01
N PRO A 77 43.68 -37.87 -15.98
CA PRO A 77 43.31 -39.14 -16.62
C PRO A 77 42.94 -39.05 -18.11
N MET A 78 42.83 -37.85 -18.69
CA MET A 78 42.20 -37.68 -20.02
C MET A 78 43.19 -37.55 -21.19
N VAL A 79 44.45 -37.19 -20.95
CA VAL A 79 45.48 -37.16 -22.01
C VAL A 79 46.32 -38.43 -21.87
N LYS A 80 45.98 -39.45 -22.64
CA LYS A 80 46.78 -40.68 -22.72
C LYS A 80 47.86 -40.48 -23.78
N PRO A 81 49.15 -40.37 -23.42
CA PRO A 81 50.22 -40.15 -24.40
C PRO A 81 50.43 -41.33 -25.37
N SER A 82 49.85 -42.50 -25.07
CA SER A 82 49.79 -43.65 -25.99
C SER A 82 48.83 -43.46 -27.15
N GLU A 83 47.78 -42.64 -26.99
CA GLU A 83 46.80 -42.30 -28.02
C GLU A 83 47.21 -40.97 -28.68
N PHE A 84 48.31 -41.01 -29.44
CA PHE A 84 48.76 -39.84 -30.20
C PHE A 84 47.96 -39.70 -31.51
N LEU A 85 47.78 -38.46 -31.94
CA LEU A 85 47.00 -38.12 -33.13
C LEU A 85 47.79 -38.54 -34.39
N LYS A 86 47.25 -39.48 -35.19
CA LYS A 86 47.92 -39.94 -36.42
C LYS A 86 47.62 -38.99 -37.59
N LYS A 87 48.38 -39.13 -38.68
CA LYS A 87 48.17 -38.36 -39.91
C LYS A 87 46.71 -38.50 -40.37
N ASN A 88 46.01 -37.38 -40.53
CA ASN A 88 44.61 -37.28 -40.95
C ASN A 88 43.53 -37.68 -39.92
N GLU A 89 43.85 -37.78 -38.63
CA GLU A 89 42.87 -38.03 -37.55
C GLU A 89 42.39 -36.76 -36.81
N GLY A 90 42.91 -35.59 -37.17
CA GLY A 90 42.51 -34.32 -36.54
C GLY A 90 41.22 -33.73 -37.11
N PRO A 91 40.42 -32.99 -36.30
CA PRO A 91 39.29 -32.22 -36.82
C PRO A 91 39.82 -31.18 -37.83
N LEU A 92 39.24 -31.16 -39.04
CA LEU A 92 39.62 -30.33 -40.20
C LEU A 92 40.92 -30.71 -40.96
N THR A 93 41.21 -32.00 -41.12
CA THR A 93 42.25 -32.44 -42.06
C THR A 93 41.73 -32.48 -43.51
N ALA A 94 42.42 -31.79 -44.42
CA ALA A 94 41.98 -31.54 -45.81
C ALA A 94 41.77 -32.81 -46.67
N SER A 95 42.34 -33.95 -46.28
CA SER A 95 42.24 -35.21 -47.04
C SER A 95 40.96 -36.01 -46.80
N ARG A 96 40.05 -35.56 -45.92
CA ARG A 96 38.70 -36.13 -45.75
C ARG A 96 37.59 -35.22 -46.28
N GLY A 97 37.94 -34.27 -47.14
CA GLY A 97 37.02 -33.23 -47.61
C GLY A 97 36.67 -32.30 -46.46
N ALA A 98 37.01 -31.02 -46.57
CA ALA A 98 36.23 -30.03 -45.83
C ALA A 98 34.75 -30.36 -46.08
N PRO A 99 33.88 -30.43 -45.05
CA PRO A 99 32.47 -30.67 -45.29
C PRO A 99 32.06 -29.63 -46.33
N THR A 100 31.72 -30.09 -47.53
CA THR A 100 31.16 -29.23 -48.56
C THR A 100 29.99 -28.58 -47.88
N VAL A 101 30.16 -27.30 -47.59
CA VAL A 101 29.17 -26.43 -46.96
C VAL A 101 27.89 -26.67 -47.75
N ASN A 102 26.99 -27.48 -47.20
CA ASN A 102 25.72 -27.81 -47.84
C ASN A 102 25.00 -26.47 -47.98
N LYS A 103 25.05 -25.86 -49.16
CA LYS A 103 24.44 -24.54 -49.43
C LYS A 103 22.94 -24.53 -49.15
N THR A 104 22.35 -25.71 -49.01
CA THR A 104 20.94 -25.99 -48.71
C THR A 104 20.62 -26.09 -47.21
N LYS A 105 21.62 -26.19 -46.33
CA LYS A 105 21.42 -26.37 -44.86
C LYS A 105 22.04 -25.26 -44.01
N PHE A 106 22.40 -24.13 -44.60
CA PHE A 106 22.49 -22.91 -43.81
C PHE A 106 21.06 -22.43 -43.58
N LEU A 107 20.54 -22.68 -42.38
CA LEU A 107 19.39 -21.95 -41.84
C LEU A 107 19.83 -20.49 -41.68
N LYS A 108 19.95 -19.76 -42.80
CA LYS A 108 19.82 -18.30 -42.76
C LYS A 108 18.43 -18.04 -42.21
N SER A 109 18.30 -17.09 -41.28
CA SER A 109 16.98 -16.63 -40.84
C SER A 109 16.09 -16.43 -42.07
N ALA A 110 14.84 -16.93 -42.01
CA ALA A 110 13.91 -16.82 -43.12
C ALA A 110 13.88 -15.36 -43.54
N LYS A 111 14.44 -15.06 -44.71
CA LYS A 111 14.48 -13.69 -45.21
C LYS A 111 13.02 -13.35 -45.50
N ASP A 112 12.46 -12.36 -44.81
CA ASP A 112 11.11 -11.90 -45.08
C ASP A 112 11.02 -11.52 -46.56
N ALA A 113 10.42 -12.41 -47.35
CA ALA A 113 10.23 -12.25 -48.79
C ALA A 113 8.91 -11.54 -49.09
N ALA A 114 8.27 -10.97 -48.06
CA ALA A 114 7.07 -10.17 -48.21
C ALA A 114 7.41 -8.93 -49.06
N LYS A 115 6.71 -8.76 -50.18
CA LYS A 115 6.80 -7.53 -50.97
C LYS A 115 6.24 -6.39 -50.12
N LEU A 116 7.11 -5.47 -49.73
CA LEU A 116 6.74 -4.30 -48.91
C LEU A 116 6.20 -3.13 -49.77
N LYS A 117 6.42 -3.18 -51.08
CA LYS A 117 6.03 -2.14 -52.03
C LYS A 117 5.43 -2.79 -53.28
N ASP A 118 4.46 -2.11 -53.87
CA ASP A 118 3.86 -2.51 -55.14
C ASP A 118 4.89 -2.43 -56.28
N ASP A 119 4.67 -3.24 -57.31
CA ASP A 119 5.53 -3.23 -58.50
C ASP A 119 5.36 -1.92 -59.28
N ILE A 120 6.45 -1.46 -59.89
CA ILE A 120 6.45 -0.21 -60.66
C ILE A 120 5.55 -0.37 -61.90
N PRO A 121 4.68 0.60 -62.24
CA PRO A 121 3.87 0.55 -63.45
C PRO A 121 4.69 0.29 -64.71
N SER A 122 4.15 -0.48 -65.65
CA SER A 122 4.86 -0.82 -66.89
C SER A 122 5.01 0.42 -67.77
N ARG A 123 6.10 0.48 -68.57
CA ARG A 123 6.30 1.55 -69.57
C ARG A 123 5.14 1.68 -70.57
N HIS A 124 4.37 0.60 -70.76
CA HIS A 124 3.23 0.56 -71.68
C HIS A 124 1.89 0.80 -70.97
N ASP A 125 1.86 0.89 -69.64
CA ASP A 125 0.68 1.28 -68.88
C ASP A 125 0.44 2.77 -69.06
N LYS A 126 -0.66 3.10 -69.74
CA LYS A 126 -1.09 4.49 -69.88
C LYS A 126 -1.96 4.83 -68.66
N PRO A 127 -1.71 5.96 -67.98
CA PRO A 127 -2.64 6.43 -66.96
C PRO A 127 -4.02 6.60 -67.58
N ILE A 128 -5.08 6.52 -66.76
CA ILE A 128 -6.44 6.76 -67.21
C ILE A 128 -6.53 8.23 -67.63
N MET A 129 -6.38 8.49 -68.93
CA MET A 129 -6.37 9.83 -69.50
C MET A 129 -7.82 10.28 -69.74
N GLY A 130 -8.11 11.55 -69.45
CA GLY A 130 -9.38 12.16 -69.83
C GLY A 130 -10.55 11.88 -68.88
N LEU A 131 -10.27 11.64 -67.59
CA LEU A 131 -11.28 11.75 -66.52
C LEU A 131 -11.82 13.18 -66.49
N LYS A 132 -12.84 13.45 -67.31
CA LYS A 132 -13.62 14.68 -67.28
C LYS A 132 -14.83 14.40 -66.40
N THR A 133 -15.00 15.19 -65.35
CA THR A 133 -16.22 15.16 -64.55
C THR A 133 -17.34 15.80 -65.39
N GLU A 134 -18.50 15.15 -65.49
CA GLU A 134 -19.72 15.76 -66.04
C GLU A 134 -20.34 16.79 -65.08
N LYS A 135 -19.65 17.11 -63.97
CA LYS A 135 -20.12 18.03 -62.95
C LYS A 135 -20.13 19.45 -63.50
N ASN A 136 -21.30 20.04 -63.57
CA ASN A 136 -21.44 21.47 -63.86
C ASN A 136 -21.08 22.28 -62.59
N TYR A 137 -19.84 22.77 -62.54
CA TYR A 137 -19.33 23.55 -61.41
C TYR A 137 -20.10 24.86 -61.18
N VAL A 138 -20.72 25.45 -62.20
CA VAL A 138 -21.51 26.69 -62.04
C VAL A 138 -22.75 26.41 -61.20
N VAL A 139 -23.49 25.35 -61.54
CA VAL A 139 -24.70 24.95 -60.80
C VAL A 139 -24.34 24.42 -59.42
N ALA A 140 -23.29 23.61 -59.31
CA ALA A 140 -22.85 23.07 -58.03
C ALA A 140 -22.42 24.16 -57.04
N ASN A 141 -21.63 25.13 -57.49
CA ASN A 141 -21.19 26.23 -56.64
C ASN A 141 -22.35 27.15 -56.23
N ALA A 142 -23.34 27.34 -57.12
CA ALA A 142 -24.54 28.11 -56.81
C ALA A 142 -25.38 27.42 -55.73
N VAL A 143 -25.59 26.10 -55.85
CA VAL A 143 -26.29 25.31 -54.84
C VAL A 143 -25.52 25.27 -53.52
N GLU A 144 -24.20 25.05 -53.57
CA GLU A 144 -23.33 25.05 -52.38
C GLU A 144 -23.37 26.40 -51.65
N SER A 145 -23.36 27.51 -52.39
CA SER A 145 -23.47 28.85 -51.80
C SER A 145 -24.86 29.12 -51.22
N ALA A 146 -25.93 28.65 -51.87
CA ALA A 146 -27.29 28.83 -51.38
C ALA A 146 -27.58 28.00 -50.12
N LEU A 147 -26.98 26.80 -50.02
CA LEU A 147 -27.10 25.91 -48.86
C LEU A 147 -26.06 26.19 -47.77
N ALA A 148 -25.10 27.07 -48.01
CA ALA A 148 -24.09 27.43 -47.03
C ALA A 148 -24.76 28.14 -45.83
N ILE A 149 -24.68 27.50 -44.67
CA ILE A 149 -25.05 28.15 -43.40
C ILE A 149 -24.04 29.27 -43.16
N PRO A 150 -24.47 30.51 -42.90
CA PRO A 150 -23.54 31.61 -42.63
C PRO A 150 -22.63 31.24 -41.45
N SER A 151 -21.32 31.42 -41.64
CA SER A 151 -20.36 31.21 -40.56
C SER A 151 -20.55 32.25 -39.45
N LYS A 152 -20.01 31.95 -38.26
CA LYS A 152 -20.20 32.72 -37.02
C LYS A 152 -20.10 34.23 -37.27
N CYS A 153 -21.07 35.00 -36.76
CA CYS A 153 -21.02 36.45 -36.77
C CYS A 153 -19.73 36.95 -36.08
N ILE A 154 -18.97 37.79 -36.77
CA ILE A 154 -17.78 38.47 -36.25
C ILE A 154 -18.10 39.96 -36.21
N PRO A 155 -17.92 40.65 -35.07
CA PRO A 155 -17.41 40.14 -33.78
C PRO A 155 -18.43 39.26 -33.04
N PRO A 156 -17.97 38.31 -32.20
CA PRO A 156 -18.87 37.50 -31.38
C PRO A 156 -19.69 38.40 -30.45
N PRO A 157 -20.98 38.08 -30.21
CA PRO A 157 -21.79 38.83 -29.25
C PRO A 157 -21.17 38.74 -27.85
N GLU A 158 -21.13 39.87 -27.15
CA GLU A 158 -20.64 39.93 -25.77
C GLU A 158 -21.65 39.26 -24.82
N ASN A 159 -21.23 38.19 -24.13
CA ASN A 159 -22.07 37.52 -23.14
C ASN A 159 -22.25 38.44 -21.92
N ARG A 160 -23.49 38.73 -21.52
CA ARG A 160 -23.74 39.52 -20.31
C ARG A 160 -23.56 38.63 -19.08
N ALA A 161 -23.00 39.17 -18.02
CA ALA A 161 -22.80 38.43 -16.76
C ALA A 161 -24.12 37.96 -16.11
N VAL A 162 -25.24 38.60 -16.48
CA VAL A 162 -26.59 38.30 -15.97
C VAL A 162 -27.22 37.10 -16.69
N ASP A 163 -26.74 36.74 -17.87
CA ASP A 163 -27.35 35.69 -18.72
C ASP A 163 -27.02 34.27 -18.24
N ARG A 164 -26.37 34.13 -17.07
CA ARG A 164 -26.07 32.83 -16.45
C ARG A 164 -27.38 32.22 -15.93
N ALA A 165 -27.64 30.95 -16.26
CA ALA A 165 -28.85 30.23 -15.81
C ALA A 165 -29.00 30.13 -14.28
N ASP A 166 -27.87 30.21 -13.57
CA ASP A 166 -27.80 30.10 -12.11
C ASP A 166 -27.61 31.45 -11.42
N PHE A 167 -27.82 32.55 -12.15
CA PHE A 167 -27.75 33.88 -11.55
C PHE A 167 -28.79 34.01 -10.42
N GLY A 168 -28.32 34.37 -9.23
CA GLY A 168 -29.15 34.48 -8.02
C GLY A 168 -29.43 33.17 -7.27
N LYS A 169 -28.96 32.02 -7.77
CA LYS A 169 -29.05 30.73 -7.04
C LYS A 169 -27.78 30.49 -6.22
N VAL A 170 -27.94 29.88 -5.06
CA VAL A 170 -26.81 29.40 -4.25
C VAL A 170 -26.24 28.14 -4.92
N PRO A 171 -24.93 28.08 -5.22
CA PRO A 171 -24.32 26.89 -5.79
C PRO A 171 -24.38 25.68 -4.84
N ALA A 172 -24.67 24.49 -5.40
CA ALA A 172 -24.83 23.25 -4.64
C ALA A 172 -23.60 22.89 -3.77
N TYR A 173 -22.39 23.14 -4.27
CA TYR A 173 -21.15 22.82 -3.53
C TYR A 173 -21.03 23.55 -2.18
N LEU A 174 -21.75 24.67 -1.98
CA LEU A 174 -21.71 25.38 -0.70
C LEU A 174 -22.47 24.62 0.40
N GLU A 175 -23.38 23.72 0.05
CA GLU A 175 -24.04 22.85 1.02
C GLU A 175 -23.06 21.79 1.53
N GLU A 176 -22.35 21.13 0.61
CA GLU A 176 -21.28 20.16 0.93
C GLU A 176 -20.20 20.78 1.83
N VAL A 177 -19.74 22.01 1.51
CA VAL A 177 -18.75 22.72 2.32
C VAL A 177 -19.27 23.04 3.72
N LYS A 178 -20.55 23.37 3.87
CA LYS A 178 -21.15 23.62 5.19
C LYS A 178 -21.24 22.34 6.01
N GLU A 179 -21.56 21.21 5.39
CA GLU A 179 -21.57 19.90 6.05
C GLU A 179 -20.16 19.52 6.51
N GLU A 180 -19.16 19.65 5.64
CA GLU A 180 -17.76 19.37 5.98
C GLU A 180 -17.26 20.26 7.15
N ILE A 181 -17.64 21.54 7.16
CA ILE A 181 -17.33 22.44 8.27
C ILE A 181 -17.96 21.96 9.58
N LYS A 182 -19.24 21.58 9.57
CA LYS A 182 -19.94 21.07 10.77
C LYS A 182 -19.30 19.79 11.30
N GLU A 183 -18.98 18.84 10.42
CA GLU A 183 -18.30 17.59 10.79
C GLU A 183 -16.94 17.86 11.42
N ARG A 184 -16.16 18.77 10.82
CA ARG A 184 -14.85 19.17 11.36
C ARG A 184 -14.97 19.82 12.73
N HIS A 185 -15.94 20.69 12.94
CA HIS A 185 -16.19 21.30 14.25
C HIS A 185 -16.55 20.23 15.30
N ALA A 186 -17.44 19.29 14.97
CA ALA A 186 -17.81 18.20 15.86
C ALA A 186 -16.62 17.31 16.22
N LEU A 187 -15.72 17.03 15.27
CA LEU A 187 -14.50 16.28 15.53
C LEU A 187 -13.56 17.03 16.48
N VAL A 188 -13.34 18.34 16.25
CA VAL A 188 -12.50 19.17 17.12
C VAL A 188 -13.07 19.22 18.54
N GLU A 189 -14.38 19.32 18.70
CA GLU A 189 -15.04 19.30 20.01
C GLU A 189 -14.83 17.97 20.73
N ARG A 190 -14.96 16.83 20.03
CA ARG A 190 -14.67 15.51 20.60
C ARG A 190 -13.22 15.37 21.06
N ILE A 191 -12.26 15.83 20.25
CA ILE A 191 -10.84 15.79 20.62
C ILE A 191 -10.58 16.68 21.84
N LYS A 192 -11.16 17.89 21.88
CA LYS A 192 -11.01 18.78 23.03
C LYS A 192 -11.63 18.20 24.29
N ALA A 193 -12.78 17.53 24.20
CA ALA A 193 -13.40 16.86 25.34
C ALA A 193 -12.52 15.71 25.85
N ALA A 194 -12.04 14.84 24.96
CA ALA A 194 -11.13 13.76 25.33
C ALA A 194 -9.80 14.26 25.92
N GLN A 195 -9.27 15.38 25.40
CA GLN A 195 -8.10 16.03 25.99
C GLN A 195 -8.37 16.55 27.40
N ARG A 196 -9.52 17.20 27.63
CA ARG A 196 -9.91 17.63 28.98
C ARG A 196 -10.05 16.45 29.94
N GLU A 197 -10.73 15.39 29.52
CA GLU A 197 -10.87 14.17 30.32
C GLU A 197 -9.51 13.50 30.62
N ALA A 198 -8.55 13.58 29.70
CA ALA A 198 -7.18 13.07 29.91
C ALA A 198 -6.31 14.00 30.79
N GLU A 199 -6.51 15.31 30.69
CA GLU A 199 -5.84 16.33 31.52
C GLU A 199 -6.44 16.39 32.94
N GLU A 200 -7.70 16.01 33.11
CA GLU A 200 -8.37 15.88 34.39
C GLU A 200 -7.77 14.71 35.19
N ARG A 201 -6.72 15.02 35.96
CA ARG A 201 -6.06 14.12 36.92
C ARG A 201 -6.85 13.93 38.23
N TRP A 202 -8.13 14.28 38.21
CA TRP A 202 -9.01 14.21 39.36
C TRP A 202 -9.95 13.02 39.17
N SER A 203 -9.81 12.02 40.03
CA SER A 203 -10.75 10.92 40.10
C SER A 203 -11.81 11.24 41.17
N GLU A 204 -13.08 11.08 40.82
CA GLU A 204 -14.17 11.13 41.80
C GLU A 204 -14.13 9.84 42.62
N LEU A 205 -14.09 9.94 43.95
CA LEU A 205 -14.19 8.76 44.80
C LEU A 205 -15.60 8.17 44.71
N SER A 206 -15.68 6.85 44.64
CA SER A 206 -16.96 6.16 44.65
C SER A 206 -17.70 6.39 45.98
N ALA A 207 -19.03 6.39 45.93
CA ALA A 207 -19.85 6.58 47.13
C ALA A 207 -19.55 5.51 48.21
N GLU A 208 -19.25 4.28 47.80
CA GLU A 208 -18.89 3.18 48.70
C GLU A 208 -17.57 3.41 49.42
N GLU A 209 -16.54 3.89 48.72
CA GLU A 209 -15.24 4.23 49.32
C GLU A 209 -15.35 5.44 50.27
N LEU A 210 -16.17 6.43 49.91
CA LEU A 210 -16.45 7.58 50.78
C LEU A 210 -17.13 7.18 52.09
N GLU A 211 -18.13 6.30 52.01
CA GLU A 211 -18.79 5.77 53.21
C GLU A 211 -17.83 4.95 54.07
N GLY A 212 -16.99 4.11 53.44
CA GLY A 212 -15.94 3.35 54.12
C GLY A 212 -14.95 4.24 54.87
N LEU A 213 -14.46 5.31 54.23
CA LEU A 213 -13.56 6.29 54.85
C LEU A 213 -14.23 7.04 55.99
N ARG A 214 -15.49 7.44 55.83
CA ARG A 214 -16.27 8.12 56.87
C ARG A 214 -16.45 7.24 58.11
N GLN A 215 -16.82 5.97 57.91
CA GLN A 215 -16.94 5.00 58.99
C GLN A 215 -15.59 4.74 59.66
N GLY A 216 -14.50 4.64 58.89
CA GLY A 216 -13.15 4.47 59.41
C GLY A 216 -12.70 5.65 60.29
N LEU A 217 -12.94 6.89 59.83
CA LEU A 217 -12.65 8.10 60.60
C LEU A 217 -13.52 8.20 61.85
N GLN A 218 -14.80 7.83 61.75
CA GLN A 218 -15.71 7.82 62.91
C GLN A 218 -15.21 6.86 63.99
N ARG A 219 -14.84 5.63 63.62
CA ARG A 219 -14.26 4.65 64.56
C ARG A 219 -12.97 5.16 65.21
N ARG A 220 -12.11 5.82 64.42
CA ARG A 220 -10.87 6.42 64.94
C ARG A 220 -11.16 7.58 65.89
N TRP A 221 -12.14 8.41 65.58
CA TRP A 221 -12.59 9.50 66.44
C TRP A 221 -13.16 8.96 67.75
N ASP A 222 -14.03 7.95 67.71
CA ASP A 222 -14.60 7.32 68.91
C ASP A 222 -13.50 6.76 69.83
N ALA A 223 -12.50 6.07 69.25
CA ALA A 223 -11.34 5.57 69.99
C ALA A 223 -10.53 6.69 70.63
N LEU A 224 -10.09 7.69 69.86
CA LEU A 224 -9.30 8.82 70.37
C LEU A 224 -10.07 9.67 71.40
N ASN A 225 -11.36 9.89 71.17
CA ASN A 225 -12.21 10.64 72.09
C ASN A 225 -12.40 9.85 73.40
N SER A 226 -12.59 8.52 73.33
CA SER A 226 -12.63 7.69 74.54
C SER A 226 -11.34 7.79 75.36
N GLU A 227 -10.18 7.76 74.70
CA GLU A 227 -8.87 7.91 75.35
C GLU A 227 -8.68 9.30 75.93
N TYR A 228 -9.08 10.34 75.21
CA TYR A 228 -9.02 11.73 75.64
C TYR A 228 -9.88 11.96 76.90
N GLN A 229 -11.15 11.51 76.88
CA GLN A 229 -12.08 11.66 78.00
C GLN A 229 -11.69 10.81 79.22
N SER A 230 -11.11 9.62 79.01
CA SER A 230 -10.69 8.72 80.11
C SER A 230 -9.65 9.34 81.06
N ARG A 231 -8.86 10.30 80.58
CA ARG A 231 -7.75 10.89 81.32
C ARG A 231 -8.20 11.97 82.28
N GLY A 232 -9.26 12.73 81.97
CA GLY A 232 -9.91 13.70 82.86
C GLY A 232 -8.98 14.82 83.39
N PHE A 233 -9.56 15.93 83.85
CA PHE A 233 -8.76 17.07 84.33
C PHE A 233 -7.93 16.78 85.60
N SER A 234 -8.31 15.78 86.41
CA SER A 234 -7.65 15.49 87.69
C SER A 234 -6.30 14.76 87.55
N LYS A 235 -6.05 14.04 86.45
CA LYS A 235 -4.85 13.20 86.26
C LYS A 235 -3.73 13.88 85.44
N LEU A 236 -3.87 15.17 85.13
CA LEU A 236 -2.92 15.95 84.30
C LEU A 236 -1.93 16.79 85.14
N GLN A 237 -1.21 16.13 86.05
CA GLN A 237 -0.32 16.83 86.99
C GLN A 237 1.12 16.96 86.47
N THR A 238 1.59 16.03 85.64
CA THR A 238 2.97 16.07 85.11
C THR A 238 3.04 16.72 83.72
N PRO A 239 4.16 17.40 83.36
CA PRO A 239 4.34 18.00 82.03
C PRO A 239 4.19 16.99 80.88
N LEU A 240 4.68 15.75 81.06
CA LEU A 240 4.56 14.68 80.07
C LEU A 240 3.10 14.29 79.81
N GLN A 241 2.29 14.21 80.86
CA GLN A 241 0.86 13.90 80.75
C GLN A 241 0.10 15.00 79.99
N LYS A 242 0.44 16.27 80.25
CA LYS A 242 -0.12 17.41 79.50
C LYS A 242 0.26 17.36 78.02
N ALA A 243 1.54 17.12 77.72
CA ALA A 243 2.02 17.01 76.34
C ALA A 243 1.32 15.88 75.57
N HIS A 244 1.12 14.71 76.19
CA HIS A 244 0.38 13.62 75.56
C HIS A 244 -1.11 13.97 75.36
N HIS A 245 -1.75 14.64 76.32
CA HIS A 245 -3.15 15.05 76.19
C HIS A 245 -3.33 16.12 75.10
N GLU A 246 -2.39 17.06 74.98
CA GLU A 246 -2.33 18.01 73.87
C GLU A 246 -2.10 17.32 72.51
N ALA A 247 -1.26 16.29 72.46
CA ALA A 247 -1.06 15.49 71.25
C ALA A 247 -2.36 14.80 70.80
N LEU A 248 -3.08 14.16 71.75
CA LEU A 248 -4.40 13.57 71.48
C LEU A 248 -5.40 14.61 70.97
N GLY A 249 -5.43 15.81 71.58
CA GLY A 249 -6.31 16.90 71.13
C GLY A 249 -5.98 17.38 69.71
N LYS A 250 -4.70 17.44 69.33
CA LYS A 250 -4.27 17.77 67.96
C LYS A 250 -4.73 16.71 66.95
N GLU A 251 -4.58 15.43 67.30
CA GLU A 251 -5.04 14.33 66.45
C GLU A 251 -6.56 14.33 66.28
N LEU A 252 -7.29 14.61 67.36
CA LEU A 252 -8.76 14.69 67.35
C LEU A 252 -9.25 15.82 66.43
N ASN A 253 -8.65 17.02 66.55
CA ASN A 253 -8.92 18.13 65.63
C ASN A 253 -8.60 17.80 64.17
N ALA A 254 -7.53 17.04 63.91
CA ALA A 254 -7.17 16.63 62.56
C ALA A 254 -8.20 15.65 61.95
N VAL A 255 -8.71 14.72 62.76
CA VAL A 255 -9.76 13.76 62.34
C VAL A 255 -11.08 14.49 62.09
N GLU A 256 -11.47 15.43 62.94
CA GLU A 256 -12.68 16.25 62.76
C GLU A 256 -12.63 17.07 61.47
N PHE A 257 -11.48 17.69 61.20
CA PHE A 257 -11.27 18.43 59.96
C PHE A 257 -11.34 17.52 58.73
N ALA A 258 -10.80 16.29 58.81
CA ALA A 258 -10.91 15.31 57.75
C ALA A 258 -12.36 14.85 57.52
N MET A 259 -13.13 14.59 58.58
CA MET A 259 -14.56 14.27 58.48
C MET A 259 -15.37 15.40 57.85
N HIS A 260 -15.07 16.65 58.20
CA HIS A 260 -15.72 17.81 57.60
C HIS A 260 -15.44 17.91 56.10
N LYS A 261 -14.21 17.64 55.67
CA LYS A 261 -13.85 17.62 54.23
C LYS A 261 -14.60 16.53 53.46
N LEU A 262 -14.73 15.34 54.05
CA LEU A 262 -15.40 14.18 53.45
C LEU A 262 -16.93 14.23 53.57
N SER A 263 -17.50 15.22 54.26
CA SER A 263 -18.95 15.37 54.39
C SER A 263 -19.66 15.90 53.13
N ARG A 264 -18.90 16.34 52.12
CA ARG A 264 -19.41 16.84 50.83
C ARG A 264 -19.93 15.69 49.96
N SER A 265 -20.88 15.99 49.07
CA SER A 265 -21.50 14.98 48.19
C SER A 265 -20.54 14.43 47.13
N HIS A 266 -19.64 15.27 46.60
CA HIS A 266 -18.63 14.89 45.62
C HIS A 266 -17.25 15.24 46.16
N VAL A 267 -16.35 14.26 46.16
CA VAL A 267 -14.97 14.41 46.62
C VAL A 267 -14.05 13.93 45.51
N PHE A 268 -13.22 14.84 45.04
CA PHE A 268 -12.22 14.57 44.01
C PHE A 268 -10.85 14.36 44.66
N VAL A 269 -10.15 13.31 44.24
CA VAL A 269 -8.78 13.01 44.65
C VAL A 269 -7.86 13.26 43.47
N TYR A 270 -6.72 13.90 43.75
CA TYR A 270 -5.68 14.10 42.74
C TYR A 270 -4.78 12.86 42.70
N ASP A 271 -4.73 12.20 41.56
CA ASP A 271 -3.86 11.04 41.37
C ASP A 271 -2.45 11.50 41.00
N ASP A 272 -1.57 11.59 42.01
CA ASP A 272 -0.14 11.93 41.83
C ASP A 272 0.61 10.89 40.97
N GLN A 273 0.07 9.68 40.84
CA GLN A 273 0.70 8.52 40.20
C GLN A 273 0.29 8.33 38.71
N ARG A 274 -0.58 9.20 38.16
CA ARG A 274 -1.12 9.09 36.80
C ARG A 274 -0.45 10.05 35.81
#